data_AF-A0A3D5PQJ4-F1
#
_entry.id   AF-A0A3D5PQJ4-F1
#
_cell.length_a   1.000
_cell.length_b   1.000
_cell.length_c   1.000
_cell.angle_alpha   90.00
_cell.angle_beta   90.00
_cell.angle_gamma   90.00
#
_symmetry.space_group_name_H-M   'P 1'
#
loop_
_entity.id
_entity.type
_entity.pdbx_description
1 polymer ?
#
loop_
_entity_poly.entity_id
_entity_poly.type
_entity_poly.pdbx_seq_one_letter_code
_entity_poly.pdbx_strand_id
1 'polypeptide(L)'
;FVYGNETYQNYETICGGTGAGDGFHGTDAVHSHMTNTRMTDPEVLETRFPVRLDEFSIRQGSGGQGKYQGGEGIVRRLRFLEPTTVTVLSSHRLVPTHGINGGRAGAVGENFIERANGTKGLLQGNDEAQMCAEDVFVLKSPGGGGFGKA
;
A
#
# COMPACT_ATOMS: atom_id res chain seq x y z
N PHE A 1 -2.76 -0.21 7.71
CA PHE A 1 -3.49 -1.42 8.15
C PHE A 1 -3.11 -1.68 9.60
N VAL A 2 -3.91 -2.47 10.31
CA VAL A 2 -3.68 -2.79 11.72
C VAL A 2 -3.38 -4.28 11.82
N TYR A 3 -2.51 -4.65 12.74
CA TYR A 3 -2.29 -6.06 13.05
C TYR A 3 -1.98 -6.25 14.53
N GLY A 4 -2.30 -7.43 15.06
CA GLY A 4 -2.11 -7.73 16.47
C GLY A 4 -2.67 -9.08 16.89
N ASN A 5 -2.45 -9.39 18.16
CA ASN A 5 -3.02 -10.53 18.86
C ASN A 5 -3.30 -10.11 20.32
N GLU A 6 -3.47 -11.07 21.23
CA GLU A 6 -3.78 -10.79 22.65
C GLU A 6 -2.66 -10.02 23.39
N THR A 7 -1.45 -9.97 22.82
CA THR A 7 -0.25 -9.43 23.49
C THR A 7 0.25 -8.10 22.92
N TYR A 8 0.01 -7.82 21.64
CA TYR A 8 0.41 -6.57 21.01
C TYR A 8 -0.57 -6.13 19.92
N GLN A 9 -0.47 -4.84 19.57
CA GLN A 9 -1.15 -4.25 18.43
C GLN A 9 -0.26 -3.19 17.80
N ASN A 10 -0.20 -3.18 16.47
CA ASN A 10 0.46 -2.13 15.68
C ASN A 10 -0.52 -1.54 14.66
N TYR A 11 -0.39 -0.24 14.42
CA TYR A 11 -1.12 0.45 13.36
C TYR A 11 -0.13 1.18 12.45
N GLU A 12 -0.04 0.74 11.19
CA GLU A 12 0.74 1.42 10.16
C GLU A 12 -0.14 2.31 9.26
N THR A 13 0.28 3.56 9.08
CA THR A 13 -0.17 4.42 7.99
C THR A 13 0.79 4.28 6.81
N ILE A 14 0.26 4.07 5.61
CA ILE A 14 1.06 3.73 4.43
C ILE A 14 0.96 4.85 3.39
N CYS A 15 2.10 5.21 2.79
CA CYS A 15 2.15 6.21 1.72
C CYS A 15 1.59 5.69 0.38
N GLY A 16 1.50 6.57 -0.60
CA GLY A 16 1.14 6.21 -1.97
C GLY A 16 1.53 7.31 -2.96
N GLY A 17 1.06 7.17 -4.20
CA GLY A 17 1.29 8.16 -5.24
C GLY A 17 0.26 9.29 -5.20
N THR A 18 0.70 10.53 -5.37
CA THR A 18 -0.20 11.69 -5.45
C THR A 18 -0.65 11.98 -6.88
N GLY A 19 -1.79 12.66 -7.03
CA GLY A 19 -2.25 13.09 -8.35
C GLY A 19 -1.37 14.16 -8.98
N ALA A 20 -1.25 14.13 -10.30
CA ALA A 20 -0.62 15.20 -11.07
C ALA A 20 -1.58 16.39 -11.24
N GLY A 21 -1.03 17.55 -11.59
CA GLY A 21 -1.81 18.77 -11.85
C GLY A 21 -1.20 19.63 -12.96
N ASP A 22 -1.80 20.80 -13.19
CA ASP A 22 -1.31 21.70 -14.22
C ASP A 22 0.04 22.30 -13.83
N GLY A 23 1.10 21.83 -14.48
CA GLY A 23 2.46 22.26 -14.22
C GLY A 23 3.31 21.30 -13.41
N PHE A 24 2.77 20.19 -12.90
CA PHE A 24 3.51 19.29 -12.01
C PHE A 24 3.09 17.82 -12.10
N HIS A 25 4.10 16.94 -12.01
CA HIS A 25 3.94 15.51 -11.79
C HIS A 25 3.44 15.22 -10.37
N GLY A 26 2.71 14.12 -10.21
CA GLY A 26 2.48 13.54 -8.90
C GLY A 26 3.79 13.09 -8.27
N THR A 27 3.80 13.00 -6.94
CA THR A 27 4.95 12.57 -6.15
C THR A 27 4.77 11.10 -5.78
N ASP A 28 5.83 10.32 -5.99
CA ASP A 28 5.85 8.90 -5.68
C ASP A 28 5.96 8.67 -4.18
N ALA A 29 5.27 7.66 -3.66
CA ALA A 29 5.50 7.09 -2.33
C ALA A 29 5.51 8.09 -1.15
N VAL A 30 4.63 9.10 -1.14
CA VAL A 30 4.54 10.10 -0.05
C VAL A 30 3.25 10.01 0.77
N HIS A 31 3.33 10.37 2.05
CA HIS A 31 2.16 10.59 2.89
C HIS A 31 1.50 11.92 2.51
N SER A 32 0.45 11.88 1.69
CA SER A 32 -0.27 13.07 1.24
C SER A 32 -1.57 13.36 2.02
N HIS A 33 -2.23 12.31 2.53
CA HIS A 33 -3.52 12.42 3.22
C HIS A 33 -3.45 12.14 4.73
N MET A 34 -2.29 11.72 5.22
CA MET A 34 -2.02 11.41 6.62
C MET A 34 -0.66 12.00 7.04
N THR A 35 -0.49 13.30 6.79
CA THR A 35 0.80 14.04 6.81
C THR A 35 1.39 14.27 8.20
N ASN A 36 0.61 14.05 9.27
CA ASN A 36 1.08 14.14 10.66
C ASN A 36 1.71 12.85 11.18
N THR A 37 1.77 11.80 10.36
CA THR A 37 2.38 10.51 10.71
C THR A 37 3.60 10.24 9.84
N ARG A 38 4.53 9.44 10.37
CA ARG A 38 5.64 8.85 9.61
C ARG A 38 5.52 7.35 9.68
N MET A 39 6.00 6.66 8.64
CA MET A 39 6.19 5.21 8.74
C MET A 39 7.28 4.92 9.76
N THR A 40 7.09 3.82 10.49
CA THR A 40 8.09 3.28 11.41
C THR A 40 9.26 2.73 10.60
N ASP A 41 10.49 3.04 11.04
CA ASP A 41 11.70 2.49 10.42
C ASP A 41 11.68 0.96 10.47
N PRO A 42 12.11 0.26 9.40
CA PRO A 42 12.09 -1.20 9.35
C PRO A 42 12.77 -1.87 10.56
N GLU A 43 13.95 -1.38 10.96
CA GLU A 43 14.69 -1.93 12.10
C GLU A 43 13.92 -1.80 13.42
N VAL A 44 13.20 -0.70 13.61
CA VAL A 44 12.35 -0.48 14.80
C VAL A 44 11.11 -1.37 14.74
N LEU A 45 10.51 -1.53 13.57
CA LEU A 45 9.35 -2.40 13.34
C LEU A 45 9.68 -3.85 13.69
N GLU A 46 10.77 -4.39 13.12
CA GLU A 46 11.21 -5.78 13.30
C GLU A 46 11.73 -6.06 14.72
N THR A 47 12.24 -5.04 15.41
CA THR A 47 12.63 -5.18 16.82
C THR A 47 11.42 -5.22 17.76
N ARG A 48 10.35 -4.49 17.44
CA ARG A 48 9.20 -4.32 18.34
C ARG A 48 8.09 -5.35 18.13
N PHE A 49 7.99 -5.91 16.93
CA PHE A 49 6.92 -6.81 16.55
C PHE A 49 7.49 -8.06 15.87
N PRO A 50 6.85 -9.22 16.02
CA PRO A 50 7.28 -10.49 15.43
C PRO A 50 6.93 -10.53 13.93
N VAL A 51 7.54 -9.62 13.17
CA VAL A 51 7.36 -9.46 11.72
C VAL A 51 8.72 -9.21 11.06
N ARG A 52 8.79 -9.47 9.76
CA ARG A 52 9.91 -9.08 8.90
C ARG A 52 9.39 -8.32 7.68
N LEU A 53 10.04 -7.21 7.35
CA LEU A 53 9.73 -6.44 6.16
C LEU A 53 10.52 -7.00 4.96
N ASP A 54 9.88 -7.89 4.19
CA ASP A 54 10.52 -8.54 3.04
C ASP A 54 10.73 -7.56 1.87
N GLU A 55 9.84 -6.58 1.70
CA GLU A 55 9.96 -5.56 0.66
C GLU A 55 9.29 -4.26 1.09
N PHE A 56 9.94 -3.15 0.77
CA PHE A 56 9.30 -1.86 0.71
C PHE A 56 9.88 -1.03 -0.45
N SER A 57 9.13 -0.93 -1.54
CA SER A 57 9.61 -0.39 -2.82
C SER A 57 8.56 0.48 -3.50
N ILE A 58 8.98 1.27 -4.49
CA ILE A 58 8.06 2.01 -5.37
C ILE A 58 7.41 1.02 -6.34
N ARG A 59 6.08 1.06 -6.43
CA ARG A 59 5.29 0.23 -7.35
C ARG A 59 5.27 0.85 -8.75
N GLN A 60 6.34 0.61 -9.50
CA GLN A 60 6.51 1.14 -10.87
C GLN A 60 5.30 0.84 -11.79
N GLY A 61 4.88 1.84 -12.56
CA GLY A 61 3.79 1.73 -13.54
C GLY A 61 2.37 1.76 -12.95
N SER A 62 2.25 2.12 -11.68
CA SER A 62 0.97 2.37 -11.01
C SER A 62 0.45 3.80 -11.20
N GLY A 63 1.31 4.76 -11.51
CA GLY A 63 0.97 6.15 -11.79
C GLY A 63 0.16 6.31 -13.07
N GLY A 64 -0.85 7.18 -13.04
CA GLY A 64 -1.67 7.52 -14.19
C GLY A 64 -0.88 8.33 -15.22
N GLN A 65 -0.96 7.93 -16.49
CA GLN A 65 -0.27 8.62 -17.59
C GLN A 65 -0.95 9.94 -17.95
N GLY A 66 -0.17 10.91 -18.44
CA GLY A 66 -0.65 12.21 -18.91
C GLY A 66 0.53 13.08 -19.34
N LYS A 67 0.26 14.33 -19.74
CA LYS A 67 1.32 15.35 -19.89
C LYS A 67 2.14 15.45 -18.60
N TYR A 68 1.47 15.41 -17.46
CA TYR A 68 2.09 15.19 -16.17
C TYR A 68 1.62 13.84 -15.61
N GLN A 69 2.58 12.96 -15.37
CA GLN A 69 2.37 11.64 -14.77
C GLN A 69 1.93 11.76 -13.31
N GLY A 70 0.92 10.97 -12.91
CA GLY A 70 0.57 10.77 -11.51
C GLY A 70 1.66 9.97 -10.80
N GLY A 71 1.77 10.18 -9.49
CA GLY A 71 2.81 9.55 -8.68
C GLY A 71 2.61 8.05 -8.55
N GLU A 72 3.71 7.34 -8.40
CA GLU A 72 3.75 5.90 -8.16
C GLU A 72 3.39 5.56 -6.71
N GLY A 73 2.64 4.47 -6.55
CA GLY A 73 2.38 3.84 -5.27
C GLY A 73 3.59 3.08 -4.73
N ILE A 74 3.35 2.24 -3.73
CA ILE A 74 4.36 1.38 -3.10
C ILE A 74 3.92 -0.07 -3.04
N VAL A 75 4.90 -0.97 -3.00
CA VAL A 75 4.73 -2.37 -2.60
C VAL A 75 5.30 -2.51 -1.19
N ARG A 76 4.50 -3.09 -0.28
CA ARG A 76 4.94 -3.45 1.07
C ARG A 76 4.62 -4.92 1.30
N ARG A 77 5.63 -5.72 1.63
CA ARG A 77 5.51 -7.15 1.93
C ARG A 77 5.93 -7.38 3.37
N LEU A 78 4.98 -7.71 4.24
CA LEU A 78 5.23 -7.92 5.66
C LEU A 78 4.98 -9.39 6.01
N ARG A 79 6.05 -10.09 6.36
CA ARG A 79 6.02 -11.47 6.83
C ARG A 79 5.70 -11.51 8.32
N PHE A 80 4.76 -12.35 8.72
CA PHE A 80 4.43 -12.59 10.11
C PHE A 80 5.22 -13.78 10.63
N LEU A 81 5.86 -13.63 11.79
CA LEU A 81 6.68 -14.69 12.38
C LEU A 81 5.90 -15.51 13.44
N GLU A 82 4.68 -15.09 13.76
CA GLU A 82 3.77 -15.79 14.66
C GLU A 82 2.29 -15.53 14.28
N PRO A 83 1.34 -16.33 14.81
CA PRO A 83 -0.08 -16.12 14.57
C PRO A 83 -0.55 -14.71 14.94
N THR A 84 -1.14 -14.02 13.95
CA THR A 84 -1.53 -12.61 14.07
C THR A 84 -2.82 -12.36 13.27
N THR A 85 -3.69 -11.48 13.76
CA THR A 85 -4.81 -10.97 12.96
C THR A 85 -4.37 -9.72 12.21
N VAL A 86 -4.60 -9.67 10.90
CA VAL A 86 -4.43 -8.47 10.07
C VAL A 86 -5.81 -7.93 9.71
N THR A 87 -6.03 -6.65 9.98
CA THR A 87 -7.22 -5.91 9.57
C THR A 87 -6.82 -4.79 8.61
N VAL A 88 -7.47 -4.75 7.45
CA VAL A 88 -7.19 -3.78 6.42
C VAL A 88 -8.36 -2.81 6.32
N LEU A 89 -8.03 -1.52 6.26
CA LEU A 89 -8.96 -0.43 5.97
C LEU A 89 -8.30 0.43 4.91
N SER A 90 -8.76 0.27 3.67
CA SER A 90 -8.11 0.86 2.51
C SER A 90 -9.11 1.12 1.38
N SER A 91 -9.02 2.32 0.80
CA SER A 91 -9.83 2.73 -0.35
C SER A 91 -9.12 2.43 -1.67
N HIS A 92 -9.77 2.77 -2.80
CA HIS A 92 -9.19 2.62 -4.15
C HIS A 92 -8.73 1.20 -4.51
N ARG A 93 -9.47 0.18 -4.05
CA ARG A 93 -9.32 -1.22 -4.50
C ARG A 93 -10.23 -1.60 -5.67
N LEU A 94 -11.28 -0.80 -5.88
CA LEU A 94 -12.24 -0.97 -6.98
C LEU A 94 -12.27 0.26 -7.89
N VAL A 95 -12.39 1.46 -7.30
CA VAL A 95 -12.45 2.72 -8.04
C VAL A 95 -11.06 3.37 -8.04
N PRO A 96 -10.40 3.54 -9.20
CA PRO A 96 -9.07 4.13 -9.28
C PRO A 96 -9.09 5.63 -8.98
N THR A 97 -7.91 6.20 -8.75
CA THR A 97 -7.70 7.65 -8.75
C THR A 97 -7.85 8.16 -10.19
N HIS A 98 -8.83 9.04 -10.44
CA HIS A 98 -9.11 9.49 -11.79
C HIS A 98 -8.00 10.42 -12.30
N GLY A 99 -7.72 10.37 -13.61
CA GLY A 99 -6.94 11.41 -14.27
C GLY A 99 -7.79 12.63 -14.59
N ILE A 100 -7.13 13.75 -14.87
CA ILE A 100 -7.77 15.06 -15.11
C ILE A 100 -7.35 15.60 -16.49
N ASN A 101 -8.25 16.29 -17.19
CA ASN A 101 -8.00 16.95 -18.48
C ASN A 101 -7.39 16.02 -19.56
N GLY A 102 -7.88 14.78 -19.64
CA GLY A 102 -7.39 13.77 -20.59
C GLY A 102 -6.24 12.90 -20.08
N GLY A 103 -5.84 13.06 -18.81
CA GLY A 103 -4.96 12.13 -18.12
C GLY A 103 -5.65 10.80 -17.82
N ARG A 104 -4.88 9.73 -17.75
CA ARG A 104 -5.33 8.38 -17.40
C ARG A 104 -5.37 8.21 -15.88
N ALA A 105 -6.26 7.33 -15.44
CA ALA A 105 -6.35 6.94 -14.03
C ALA A 105 -5.09 6.20 -13.56
N GLY A 106 -4.76 6.32 -12.29
CA GLY A 106 -3.76 5.47 -11.65
C GLY A 106 -4.27 4.05 -11.47
N ALA A 107 -3.37 3.09 -11.28
CA ALA A 107 -3.73 1.73 -10.94
C ALA A 107 -4.40 1.67 -9.56
N VAL A 108 -5.43 0.83 -9.42
CA VAL A 108 -6.00 0.49 -8.11
C VAL A 108 -4.96 -0.17 -7.22
N GLY A 109 -5.16 -0.06 -5.91
CA GLY A 109 -4.38 -0.82 -4.94
C GLY A 109 -4.80 -2.30 -4.91
N GLU A 110 -3.95 -3.15 -4.36
CA GLU A 110 -4.20 -4.58 -4.19
C GLU A 110 -3.81 -4.97 -2.76
N ASN A 111 -4.58 -5.85 -2.13
CA ASN A 111 -4.23 -6.48 -0.86
C ASN A 111 -4.35 -7.99 -1.04
N PHE A 112 -3.37 -8.75 -0.57
CA PHE A 112 -3.46 -10.21 -0.56
C PHE A 112 -2.48 -10.82 0.44
N ILE A 113 -2.68 -12.09 0.71
CA ILE A 113 -1.80 -12.91 1.54
C ILE A 113 -1.14 -13.95 0.65
N GLU A 114 0.17 -14.04 0.73
CA GLU A 114 0.93 -15.19 0.26
C GLU A 114 1.12 -16.12 1.46
N ARG A 115 0.50 -17.30 1.39
CA ARG A 115 0.56 -18.29 2.47
C ARG A 115 1.89 -19.04 2.42
N ALA A 116 2.38 -19.50 3.56
CA ALA A 116 3.61 -20.29 3.65
C ALA A 116 3.58 -21.57 2.78
N ASN A 117 2.39 -22.09 2.48
CA ASN A 117 2.19 -23.24 1.58
C ASN A 117 2.18 -22.86 0.08
N GLY A 118 2.46 -21.61 -0.27
CA GLY A 118 2.50 -21.09 -1.64
C GLY A 118 1.15 -20.65 -2.22
N THR A 119 0.04 -20.80 -1.48
CA THR A 119 -1.27 -20.33 -1.95
C THR A 119 -1.43 -18.82 -1.78
N LYS A 120 -2.34 -18.22 -2.56
CA LYS A 120 -2.62 -16.77 -2.51
C LYS A 120 -4.08 -16.54 -2.14
N GLY A 121 -4.33 -15.72 -1.11
CA GLY A 121 -5.66 -15.26 -0.72
C GLY A 121 -5.83 -13.76 -0.98
N LEU A 122 -6.81 -13.36 -1.78
CA LEU A 122 -7.11 -11.95 -2.02
C LEU A 122 -7.84 -11.36 -0.82
N LEU A 123 -7.54 -10.09 -0.49
CA LEU A 123 -8.25 -9.32 0.52
C LEU A 123 -8.89 -8.09 -0.10
N GLN A 124 -10.08 -7.74 0.41
CA GLN A 124 -10.78 -6.54 -0.02
C GLN A 124 -10.13 -5.26 0.54
N GLY A 125 -10.74 -4.10 0.24
CA GLY A 125 -10.32 -2.83 0.81
C GLY A 125 -10.52 -2.75 2.32
N ASN A 126 -11.65 -3.30 2.79
CA ASN A 126 -12.00 -3.44 4.20
C ASN A 126 -12.19 -4.91 4.48
N ASP A 127 -11.25 -5.53 5.18
CA ASP A 127 -11.20 -6.98 5.34
C ASP A 127 -10.39 -7.36 6.58
N GLU A 128 -10.50 -8.61 7.00
CA GLU A 128 -9.68 -9.19 8.05
C GLU A 128 -9.20 -10.59 7.69
N ALA A 129 -8.05 -10.97 8.22
CA ALA A 129 -7.51 -12.30 8.03
C ALA A 129 -6.63 -12.74 9.18
N GLN A 130 -6.71 -14.04 9.48
CA GLN A 130 -5.74 -14.73 10.32
C GLN A 130 -4.49 -15.04 9.50
N MET A 131 -3.34 -14.67 10.04
CA MET A 131 -2.01 -14.96 9.51
C MET A 131 -1.40 -16.10 10.32
N CYS A 132 -0.83 -17.07 9.65
CA CYS A 132 0.06 -18.06 10.27
C CYS A 132 1.50 -17.53 10.26
N ALA A 133 2.38 -18.17 11.04
CA ALA A 133 3.82 -17.95 10.91
C ALA A 133 4.28 -18.22 9.46
N GLU A 134 5.17 -17.36 8.98
CA GLU A 134 5.70 -17.31 7.61
C GLU A 134 4.71 -16.88 6.52
N ASP A 135 3.46 -16.56 6.84
CA ASP A 135 2.56 -15.90 5.89
C ASP A 135 3.01 -14.45 5.64
N VAL A 136 2.83 -13.97 4.41
CA VAL A 136 3.21 -12.61 3.99
C VAL A 136 1.97 -11.83 3.60
N PHE A 137 1.68 -10.75 4.32
CA PHE A 137 0.71 -9.76 3.87
C PHE A 137 1.37 -8.83 2.84
N VAL A 138 0.77 -8.76 1.65
CA VAL A 138 1.22 -7.89 0.57
C VAL A 138 0.21 -6.79 0.35
N LEU A 139 0.67 -5.56 0.50
CA LEU A 139 -0.08 -4.35 0.19
C LEU A 139 0.58 -3.65 -0.98
N LYS A 140 -0.21 -3.39 -2.01
CA LYS A 140 0.13 -2.47 -3.09
C LYS A 140 -0.76 -1.25 -2.99
N SER A 141 -0.18 -0.07 -2.76
CA SER A 141 -0.97 1.15 -2.72
C SER A 141 -1.46 1.52 -4.13
N PRO A 142 -2.56 2.30 -4.25
CA PRO A 142 -2.91 2.89 -5.53
C PRO A 142 -1.83 3.89 -5.99
N GLY A 143 -1.75 4.12 -7.29
CA GLY A 143 -1.03 5.26 -7.86
C GLY A 143 -1.92 6.50 -7.94
N GLY A 144 -1.32 7.64 -8.26
CA GLY A 144 -2.03 8.89 -8.49
C GLY A 144 -2.57 9.01 -9.93
N GLY A 145 -3.59 9.82 -10.14
CA GLY A 145 -4.11 10.12 -11.49
C GLY A 145 -3.19 11.05 -12.27
N GLY A 146 -3.08 10.84 -13.59
CA GLY A 146 -2.33 11.73 -14.48
C GLY A 146 -3.09 12.99 -14.87
N PHE A 147 -2.38 13.99 -15.40
CA PHE A 147 -2.95 15.25 -15.85
C PHE A 147 -2.58 15.56 -17.30
N GLY A 148 -3.56 16.00 -18.08
CA GLY A 148 -3.38 16.38 -19.49
C GLY A 148 -3.32 15.16 -20.41
N LYS A 149 -3.48 15.41 -21.72
CA LYS A 149 -3.55 14.35 -22.75
C LYS A 149 -2.34 13.40 -22.67
N ALA A 150 -2.63 12.13 -22.43
CA ALA A 150 -1.67 11.01 -22.48
C ALA A 150 -1.34 10.57 -23.91
#